data_AF-A0A3N2JJT5-F1
#
_entry.id   AF-A0A3N2JJT5-F1
#
_cell.length_a   1.000
_cell.length_b   1.000
_cell.length_c   1.000
_cell.angle_alpha   90.00
_cell.angle_beta   90.00
_cell.angle_gamma   90.00
#
_symmetry.space_group_name_H-M   'P 1'
#
loop_
_entity.id
_entity.type
_entity.pdbx_description
1 polymer ?
#
loop_
_entity_poly.entity_id
_entity_poly.type
_entity_poly.pdbx_seq_one_letter_code
_entity_poly.pdbx_strand_id
1 'polypeptide(L)'
;MDTTTIKVRTSTRDRLRKYAESQSVTFDGAVDRLLAEHAEREFWAAMGTVTPAEYEAAMREDGTWPGDDDSSVEEAMIRAEEARG
;
A
#
# COMPACT_ATOMS: atom_id res chain seq x y z
N MET A 1 13.63 -11.19 17.53
CA MET A 1 12.77 -11.95 16.60
C MET A 1 11.54 -12.29 17.41
N ASP A 2 10.44 -11.60 17.13
CA ASP A 2 9.21 -11.76 17.90
C ASP A 2 8.40 -12.92 17.33
N THR A 3 7.92 -13.80 18.21
CA THR A 3 7.23 -15.04 17.81
C THR A 3 5.80 -15.01 18.33
N THR A 4 4.84 -15.23 17.43
CA THR A 4 3.43 -15.44 17.77
C THR A 4 3.05 -16.90 17.54
N THR A 5 2.30 -17.51 18.46
CA THR A 5 1.79 -18.89 18.31
C THR A 5 0.28 -18.89 18.23
N ILE A 6 -0.26 -19.50 17.17
CA ILE A 6 -1.70 -19.73 17.00
C ILE A 6 -2.01 -21.22 16.84
N LYS A 7 -3.10 -21.66 17.47
CA LYS A 7 -3.63 -23.01 17.23
C LYS A 7 -4.49 -22.98 15.97
N VAL A 8 -4.15 -23.85 15.02
CA VAL A 8 -4.91 -24.02 13.78
C VAL A 8 -5.35 -25.46 13.61
N ARG A 9 -6.39 -25.68 12.79
CA ARG A 9 -6.78 -27.03 12.38
C ARG A 9 -5.67 -27.65 11.53
N THR A 10 -5.48 -28.96 11.66
CA THR A 10 -4.50 -29.72 10.86
C THR A 10 -4.72 -29.51 9.36
N SER A 11 -5.97 -29.51 8.90
CA SER A 11 -6.31 -29.26 7.50
C SER A 11 -5.88 -27.87 7.00
N THR A 12 -5.97 -26.83 7.84
CA THR A 12 -5.48 -25.48 7.51
C THR A 12 -3.96 -25.48 7.38
N ARG A 13 -3.26 -26.09 8.34
CA ARG A 13 -1.79 -26.22 8.29
C ARG A 13 -1.33 -26.94 7.02
N ASP A 14 -2.00 -28.03 6.67
CA ASP A 14 -1.61 -28.84 5.51
C ASP A 14 -1.89 -28.09 4.19
N ARG A 15 -2.97 -27.29 4.12
CA ARG A 15 -3.22 -26.38 2.99
C ARG A 15 -2.14 -25.30 2.87
N LEU A 16 -1.74 -24.68 3.98
CA LEU A 16 -0.67 -23.68 4.00
C LEU A 16 0.67 -24.28 3.57
N ARG A 17 0.96 -25.53 3.98
CA ARG A 17 2.17 -26.23 3.56
C ARG A 17 2.20 -26.48 2.06
N LYS A 18 1.10 -27.00 1.48
CA LYS A 18 0.99 -27.19 0.02
C LYS A 18 1.12 -25.87 -0.74
N TYR A 19 0.56 -24.80 -0.20
CA TYR A 19 0.72 -23.46 -0.78
C TYR A 19 2.19 -23.03 -0.76
N ALA A 20 2.89 -23.14 0.37
CA ALA A 20 4.32 -22.82 0.48
C ALA A 20 5.17 -23.62 -0.52
N GLU A 21 4.92 -24.93 -0.64
CA GLU A 21 5.57 -25.82 -1.62
C GLU A 21 5.33 -25.34 -3.06
N SER A 22 4.08 -24.99 -3.40
CA SER A 22 3.73 -24.50 -4.75
C SER A 22 4.41 -23.18 -5.12
N GLN A 23 4.77 -22.38 -4.11
CA GLN A 23 5.45 -21.09 -4.28
C GLN A 23 6.98 -21.21 -4.12
N SER A 24 7.51 -22.41 -3.86
CA SER A 24 8.94 -22.66 -3.57
C SER A 24 9.49 -21.79 -2.42
N VAL A 25 8.68 -21.56 -1.38
CA VAL A 25 9.07 -20.79 -0.19
C VAL A 25 8.95 -21.64 1.08
N THR A 26 9.55 -21.17 2.18
CA THR A 26 9.38 -21.80 3.50
C THR A 26 7.95 -21.59 4.00
N PHE A 27 7.52 -22.42 4.96
CA PHE A 27 6.20 -22.27 5.57
C PHE A 27 6.02 -20.88 6.20
N ASP A 28 7.03 -20.40 6.93
CA ASP A 28 6.99 -19.07 7.56
C ASP A 28 6.95 -17.96 6.50
N GLY A 29 7.77 -18.06 5.45
CA GLY A 29 7.76 -17.08 4.35
C GLY A 29 6.43 -17.04 3.60
N ALA A 30 5.73 -18.17 3.48
CA ALA A 30 4.38 -18.20 2.94
C ALA A 30 3.36 -17.50 3.84
N VAL A 31 3.48 -17.66 5.17
CA VAL A 31 2.62 -16.96 6.14
C VAL A 31 2.86 -15.46 6.08
N ASP A 32 4.11 -15.01 6.07
CA ASP A 32 4.46 -13.59 5.99
C ASP A 32 3.91 -12.95 4.70
N ARG A 33 4.02 -13.65 3.58
CA ARG A 33 3.47 -13.19 2.30
C ARG A 33 1.96 -13.04 2.35
N LEU A 34 1.24 -14.03 2.88
CA LEU A 34 -0.22 -13.95 2.99
C LEU A 34 -0.67 -12.81 3.92
N LEU A 35 0.09 -12.52 4.97
CA LEU A 35 -0.16 -11.37 5.85
C LEU A 35 0.05 -10.05 5.12
N ALA A 36 1.13 -9.92 4.34
CA ALA A 36 1.39 -8.73 3.53
C ALA A 36 0.29 -8.50 2.48
N GLU A 37 -0.11 -9.55 1.75
CA GLU A 37 -1.19 -9.50 0.75
C GLU A 37 -2.55 -9.15 1.39
N HIS A 38 -2.78 -9.54 2.64
CA HIS A 38 -3.98 -9.12 3.37
C HIS A 38 -3.90 -7.66 3.78
N ALA A 39 -2.78 -7.21 4.35
CA ALA A 39 -2.59 -5.82 4.75
C ALA A 39 -2.71 -4.85 3.57
N GLU A 40 -2.15 -5.20 2.41
CA GLU A 40 -2.29 -4.42 1.18
C GLU A 40 -3.75 -4.30 0.73
N ARG A 41 -4.52 -5.39 0.78
CA ARG A 41 -5.95 -5.36 0.43
C ARG A 41 -6.76 -4.51 1.39
N GLU A 42 -6.51 -4.61 2.70
CA GLU A 42 -7.17 -3.77 3.70
C GLU A 42 -6.83 -2.29 3.50
N PHE A 43 -5.56 -1.99 3.20
CA PHE A 43 -5.14 -0.63 2.87
C PHE A 43 -5.91 -0.06 1.68
N TRP A 44 -5.97 -0.79 0.56
CA TRP A 44 -6.70 -0.33 -0.62
C TRP A 44 -8.21 -0.26 -0.41
N ALA A 45 -8.79 -1.17 0.37
CA ALA A 45 -10.19 -1.10 0.76
C ALA A 45 -10.50 0.16 1.58
N ALA A 46 -9.62 0.51 2.52
CA ALA A 46 -9.73 1.75 3.30
C ALA A 46 -9.57 2.99 2.39
N MET A 47 -8.56 3.01 1.52
CA MET A 47 -8.34 4.13 0.59
C MET A 47 -9.52 4.35 -0.37
N GLY A 48 -10.23 3.29 -0.77
CA GLY A 48 -11.44 3.41 -1.60
C GLY A 48 -12.59 4.17 -0.93
N THR A 49 -12.53 4.38 0.39
CA THR A 49 -13.52 5.15 1.15
C THR A 49 -13.12 6.61 1.40
N VAL A 50 -11.87 6.97 1.10
CA VAL A 50 -11.34 8.33 1.31
C VAL A 50 -11.73 9.19 0.12
N THR A 51 -12.44 10.29 0.37
CA THR A 51 -12.73 11.28 -0.66
C THR A 51 -11.49 12.15 -0.95
N PRO A 52 -11.37 12.76 -2.15
CA PRO A 52 -10.27 13.67 -2.45
C PRO A 52 -10.11 14.80 -1.43
N ALA A 53 -11.21 15.32 -0.88
CA ALA A 53 -11.19 16.38 0.13
C ALA A 53 -10.62 15.91 1.47
N GLU A 54 -10.93 14.68 1.89
CA GLU A 54 -10.37 14.08 3.11
C GLU A 54 -8.88 13.77 2.95
N TYR A 55 -8.48 13.31 1.77
CA TYR A 55 -7.07 13.11 1.43
C TYR A 55 -6.28 14.43 1.45
N GLU A 56 -6.83 15.49 0.84
CA GLU A 56 -6.22 16.83 0.84
C GLU A 56 -6.11 17.41 2.26
N ALA A 57 -7.14 17.22 3.08
CA ALA A 57 -7.12 17.64 4.48
C ALA A 57 -6.03 16.89 5.28
N ALA A 58 -5.92 15.57 5.11
CA ALA A 58 -4.90 14.76 5.77
C ALA A 58 -3.48 15.13 5.34
N MET A 59 -3.25 15.35 4.04
CA MET A 59 -1.94 15.76 3.53
C MET A 59 -1.55 17.18 3.95
N ARG A 60 -2.53 18.09 4.11
CA ARG A 60 -2.29 19.43 4.63
C ARG A 60 -1.94 19.41 6.12
N GLU A 61 -2.55 18.52 6.90
CA GLU A 61 -2.22 18.31 8.31
C GLU A 61 -0.81 17.74 8.49
N ASP A 62 -0.40 16.81 7.63
CA ASP A 62 0.95 16.20 7.64
C ASP A 62 2.04 17.13 7.04
N GLY A 63 1.65 18.33 6.56
CA GLY A 63 2.58 19.32 6.01
C GLY A 63 3.16 18.94 4.63
N THR A 64 2.59 17.93 3.98
CA THR A 64 2.97 17.42 2.66
C THR A 64 2.13 18.03 1.53
N TRP A 65 1.16 18.89 1.86
CA TRP A 65 0.31 19.60 0.88
C TRP A 65 0.38 21.13 0.99
N PRO A 66 0.42 21.85 -0.15
CA PRO A 66 0.59 21.31 -1.51
C PRO A 66 2.00 20.77 -1.69
N GLY A 67 2.15 19.66 -2.40
CA GLY A 67 3.47 19.14 -2.72
C GLY A 67 4.24 20.18 -3.55
N ASP A 68 5.53 20.38 -3.25
CA ASP A 68 6.39 21.35 -3.93
C ASP A 68 6.44 21.18 -5.47
N ASP A 69 5.98 20.05 -6.00
CA ASP A 69 6.04 19.71 -7.43
C ASP A 69 4.83 20.15 -8.27
N ASP A 70 3.64 20.35 -7.67
CA ASP A 70 2.46 20.77 -8.47
C ASP A 70 2.59 22.22 -8.94
N SER A 71 3.24 23.07 -8.13
CA SER A 71 3.58 24.44 -8.52
C SER A 71 4.64 24.49 -9.63
N SER A 72 5.52 23.48 -9.70
CA SER A 72 6.62 23.45 -10.67
C SER A 72 6.14 23.09 -12.08
N VAL A 73 5.15 22.20 -12.18
CA VAL A 73 4.55 21.78 -13.45
C VAL A 73 3.59 22.85 -14.00
N GLU A 74 2.74 23.45 -13.16
CA GLU A 74 1.91 24.58 -13.56
C GLU A 74 2.76 25.81 -13.97
N GLU A 75 3.82 26.15 -13.22
CA GLU A 75 4.74 27.21 -13.63
C GLU A 75 5.48 26.89 -14.94
N ALA A 76 5.88 25.64 -15.15
CA ALA A 76 6.55 25.23 -16.39
C ALA A 76 5.63 25.37 -17.62
N MET A 77 4.33 25.05 -17.46
CA MET A 77 3.34 25.22 -18.51
C MET A 77 3.07 26.69 -18.82
N ILE A 78 2.85 27.53 -17.79
CA ILE A 78 2.63 28.97 -17.95
C ILE A 78 3.82 29.62 -18.68
N ARG A 79 5.05 29.28 -18.27
CA ARG A 79 6.28 29.80 -18.89
C ARG A 79 6.44 29.35 -20.35
N ALA A 80 5.99 28.13 -20.68
CA ALA A 80 6.03 27.62 -22.05
C ALA A 80 4.99 28.31 -22.97
N GLU A 81 3.87 28.77 -22.41
CA GLU A 81 2.83 29.50 -23.14
C GLU A 81 3.22 30.97 -23.36
N GLU A 82 3.82 31.63 -22.37
CA GLU A 82 4.40 32.97 -22.52
C GLU A 82 5.54 33.03 -23.55
N ALA A 83 6.34 31.97 -23.68
CA ALA A 83 7.41 31.90 -24.68
C ALA A 83 6.93 31.69 -26.13
N ARG A 84 5.62 31.41 -26.32
CA ARG A 84 5.00 31.17 -27.63
C ARG A 84 4.12 32.32 -28.13
N GLY A 85 3.85 33.33 -27.28
CA GLY A 85 3.19 34.58 -27.65
C GLY A 85 4.19 35.65 -28.05
#